data_AF-A0A8C6ULE1-F1
#
_entry.id   AF-A0A8C6ULE1-F1
#
_cell.length_a   1.000
_cell.length_b   1.000
_cell.length_c   1.000
_cell.angle_alpha   90.00
_cell.angle_beta   90.00
_cell.angle_gamma   90.00
#
_symmetry.space_group_name_H-M   'P 1'
#
loop_
_entity.id
_entity.type
_entity.pdbx_description
1 polymer ?
#
loop_
_entity_poly.entity_id
_entity_poly.type
_entity_poly.pdbx_seq_one_letter_code
_entity_poly.pdbx_strand_id
1 'polypeptide(L)'
;MKSSVLHPLLLFLLLSYFTSEAYKPVIIVHGLFDGPKQFKTLTGFIQKAHPGTEVTALDMFDDLFSLRPLWTQVKSFRSALESRLNRTKDGAHLICFSQGGVICRALLSVIQNHNIHSFIALSSPLAGQYGGLKSGLSKVRFTVCLVGLSHPEEAIRYRSYYWSQLL
;
A
#
# COMPACT_ATOMS: atom_id res chain seq x y z
N MET A 1 11.24 38.11 -40.07
CA MET A 1 10.17 38.02 -39.05
C MET A 1 9.71 36.58 -38.80
N LYS A 2 10.62 35.64 -38.43
CA LYS A 2 10.26 34.21 -38.20
C LYS A 2 10.90 33.57 -36.96
N SER A 3 11.87 34.21 -36.32
CA SER A 3 12.60 33.65 -35.16
C SER A 3 11.94 33.92 -33.80
N SER A 4 11.11 34.96 -33.68
CA SER A 4 10.58 35.42 -32.38
C SER A 4 9.53 34.50 -31.77
N VAL A 5 8.89 33.63 -32.57
CA VAL A 5 7.81 32.72 -32.12
C VAL A 5 8.34 31.33 -31.74
N LEU A 6 9.55 30.96 -32.20
CA LEU A 6 10.16 29.66 -31.91
C LEU A 6 10.61 29.51 -30.45
N HIS A 7 11.04 30.61 -29.82
CA HIS A 7 11.49 30.60 -28.42
C HIS A 7 10.38 30.33 -27.38
N PRO A 8 9.22 31.01 -27.42
CA PRO A 8 8.16 30.72 -26.45
C PRO A 8 7.57 29.31 -26.62
N LEU A 9 7.57 28.78 -27.85
CA LEU A 9 7.04 27.45 -28.15
C LEU A 9 7.97 26.33 -27.64
N LEU A 10 9.29 26.53 -27.76
CA LEU A 10 10.30 25.65 -27.19
C LEU A 10 10.28 25.69 -25.65
N LEU A 11 10.09 26.88 -25.05
CA LEU A 11 9.97 27.04 -23.59
C LEU A 11 8.71 26.34 -23.05
N PHE A 12 7.58 26.43 -23.76
CA PHE A 12 6.34 25.73 -23.40
C PHE A 12 6.50 24.20 -23.50
N LEU A 13 7.21 23.71 -24.53
CA LEU A 13 7.53 22.29 -24.68
C LEU A 13 8.44 21.79 -23.55
N LEU A 14 9.47 22.56 -23.19
CA LEU A 14 10.38 22.24 -22.08
C LEU A 14 9.68 22.27 -20.73
N LEU A 15 8.73 23.20 -20.51
CA LEU A 15 7.90 23.25 -19.31
C LEU A 15 6.91 22.08 -19.24
N SER A 16 6.39 21.62 -20.38
CA SER A 16 5.53 20.44 -20.45
C SER A 16 6.27 19.11 -20.30
N TYR A 17 7.60 19.09 -20.46
CA TYR A 17 8.41 17.89 -20.23
C TYR A 17 8.59 17.59 -18.73
N PHE A 18 8.43 18.60 -17.86
CA PHE A 18 8.34 18.43 -16.41
C PHE A 18 6.93 18.01 -15.97
N THR A 19 6.32 17.02 -16.64
CA THR A 19 5.20 16.31 -16.02
C THR A 19 5.77 15.56 -14.82
N SER A 20 5.52 16.06 -13.62
CA SER A 20 5.65 15.24 -12.41
C SER A 20 4.80 14.00 -12.64
N GLU A 21 5.41 12.81 -12.66
CA GLU A 21 4.63 11.58 -12.58
C GLU A 21 3.80 11.69 -11.29
N ALA A 22 2.48 11.55 -11.41
CA ALA A 22 1.63 11.56 -10.24
C ALA A 22 1.94 10.29 -9.42
N TYR A 23 2.16 10.44 -8.12
CA TYR A 23 2.40 9.30 -7.24
C TYR A 23 1.22 8.33 -7.28
N LYS A 24 1.52 7.03 -7.36
CA LYS A 24 0.48 5.99 -7.33
C LYS A 24 -0.25 6.04 -5.99
N PRO A 25 -1.58 5.82 -5.97
CA PRO A 25 -2.34 5.83 -4.74
C PRO A 25 -1.87 4.74 -3.77
N VAL A 26 -1.97 5.03 -2.48
CA VAL A 26 -1.62 4.12 -1.39
C VAL A 26 -2.90 3.67 -0.69
N ILE A 27 -3.11 2.37 -0.66
CA ILE A 27 -4.24 1.73 0.03
C ILE A 27 -3.70 1.09 1.30
N ILE A 28 -4.34 1.37 2.44
CA ILE A 28 -3.94 0.87 3.75
C ILE A 28 -4.99 -0.12 4.28
N VAL A 29 -4.53 -1.28 4.76
CA VAL A 29 -5.34 -2.28 5.47
C VAL A 29 -4.82 -2.44 6.89
N HIS A 30 -5.68 -2.21 7.88
CA HIS A 30 -5.31 -2.21 9.29
C HIS A 30 -5.25 -3.62 9.90
N GLY A 31 -4.85 -3.70 11.18
CA GLY A 31 -4.76 -4.94 11.95
C GLY A 31 -5.83 -5.08 13.02
N LEU A 32 -5.56 -5.91 14.03
CA LEU A 32 -6.46 -6.15 15.15
C LEU A 32 -6.72 -4.88 15.98
N PHE A 33 -7.98 -4.68 16.37
CA PHE A 33 -8.48 -3.58 17.22
C PHE A 33 -8.11 -2.18 16.72
N ASP A 34 -8.06 -2.02 15.40
CA ASP A 34 -7.59 -0.83 14.73
C ASP A 34 -8.63 -0.32 13.74
N GLY A 35 -8.35 0.81 13.09
CA GLY A 35 -9.20 1.42 12.06
C GLY A 35 -8.48 2.57 11.33
N PRO A 36 -9.16 3.29 10.41
CA PRO A 36 -8.54 4.37 9.65
C PRO A 36 -7.93 5.51 10.49
N LYS A 37 -8.50 5.76 11.68
CA LYS A 37 -8.10 6.88 12.55
C LYS A 37 -6.63 6.79 12.98
N GLN A 38 -6.12 5.59 13.20
CA GLN A 38 -4.78 5.33 13.70
C GLN A 38 -3.71 5.54 12.62
N PHE A 39 -4.09 5.55 11.34
CA PHE A 39 -3.19 5.78 10.22
C PHE A 39 -3.03 7.26 9.84
N LYS A 40 -3.71 8.20 10.53
CA LYS A 40 -3.59 9.65 10.24
C LYS A 40 -2.15 10.15 10.22
N THR A 41 -1.32 9.71 11.17
CA THR A 41 0.09 10.09 11.23
C THR A 41 0.88 9.53 10.05
N LEU A 42 0.68 8.25 9.70
CA LEU A 42 1.33 7.64 8.55
C LEU A 42 0.91 8.32 7.24
N THR A 43 -0.38 8.59 7.07
CA THR A 43 -0.91 9.36 5.94
C THR A 43 -0.25 10.72 5.85
N GLY A 44 -0.13 11.45 6.96
CA GLY A 44 0.56 12.74 7.01
C GLY A 44 2.03 12.65 6.58
N PHE A 45 2.76 11.60 6.99
CA PHE A 45 4.13 11.38 6.53
C PHE A 45 4.23 11.09 5.03
N ILE A 46 3.34 10.24 4.50
CA ILE A 46 3.30 9.93 3.07
C ILE A 46 3.01 11.20 2.27
N GLN A 47 2.00 11.99 2.67
CA GLN A 47 1.63 13.21 1.97
C GLN A 47 2.69 14.31 2.08
N LYS A 48 3.43 14.37 3.19
CA LYS A 48 4.55 15.30 3.37
C LYS A 48 5.73 14.94 2.48
N ALA A 49 6.07 13.65 2.38
CA ALA A 49 7.17 13.17 1.54
C ALA A 49 6.80 13.18 0.05
N HIS A 50 5.56 12.84 -0.28
CA HIS A 50 5.02 12.78 -1.64
C HIS A 50 3.74 13.62 -1.76
N PRO A 51 3.88 14.94 -1.94
CA PRO A 51 2.75 15.83 -2.10
C PRO A 51 1.83 15.37 -3.24
N GLY A 52 0.52 15.35 -2.99
CA GLY A 52 -0.49 14.95 -3.96
C GLY A 52 -0.82 13.45 -4.01
N THR A 53 -0.12 12.61 -3.25
CA THR A 53 -0.44 11.17 -3.17
C THR A 53 -1.82 10.95 -2.53
N GLU A 54 -2.71 10.24 -3.21
CA GLU A 54 -3.96 9.76 -2.63
C GLU A 54 -3.66 8.60 -1.66
N VAL A 55 -4.03 8.76 -0.38
CA VAL A 55 -3.86 7.73 0.63
C VAL A 55 -5.23 7.39 1.21
N THR A 56 -5.64 6.12 1.10
CA THR A 56 -6.91 5.63 1.62
C THR A 56 -6.67 4.46 2.57
N ALA A 57 -7.03 4.62 3.84
CA ALA A 57 -7.21 3.48 4.74
C ALA A 57 -8.64 2.93 4.59
N LEU A 58 -8.76 1.63 4.33
CA LEU A 58 -10.07 0.99 4.18
C LEU A 58 -10.75 0.88 5.55
N ASP A 59 -11.95 1.46 5.64
CA ASP A 59 -12.79 1.53 6.85
C ASP A 59 -13.72 0.31 6.90
N MET A 60 -13.18 -0.82 7.35
CA MET A 60 -13.87 -2.12 7.34
C MET A 60 -13.28 -3.03 8.41
N PHE A 61 -14.14 -3.66 9.20
CA PHE A 61 -13.74 -4.56 10.30
C PHE A 61 -12.97 -3.86 11.42
N ASP A 62 -13.33 -2.61 11.71
CA ASP A 62 -12.74 -1.83 12.78
C ASP A 62 -12.96 -2.44 14.18
N ASP A 63 -12.05 -2.11 15.10
CA ASP A 63 -12.14 -2.47 16.52
C ASP A 63 -12.40 -3.98 16.72
N LEU A 64 -13.48 -4.35 17.42
CA LEU A 64 -13.84 -5.74 17.69
C LEU A 64 -14.22 -6.52 16.43
N PHE A 65 -14.62 -5.86 15.35
CA PHE A 65 -14.95 -6.54 14.10
C PHE A 65 -13.71 -7.11 13.40
N SER A 66 -12.51 -6.66 13.77
CA SER A 66 -11.24 -7.23 13.27
C SER A 66 -11.02 -8.69 13.70
N LEU A 67 -11.81 -9.17 14.67
CA LEU A 67 -11.81 -10.57 15.12
C LEU A 67 -12.68 -11.49 14.26
N ARG A 68 -13.39 -10.96 13.25
CA ARG A 68 -14.16 -11.79 12.32
C ARG A 68 -13.24 -12.79 11.61
N PRO A 69 -13.74 -13.97 11.19
CA PRO A 69 -12.93 -14.96 10.48
C PRO A 69 -12.19 -14.34 9.28
N LEU A 70 -10.89 -14.62 9.15
CA LEU A 70 -10.05 -13.96 8.14
C LEU A 70 -10.59 -14.13 6.72
N TRP A 71 -11.11 -15.29 6.35
CA TRP A 71 -11.71 -15.50 5.03
C TRP A 71 -12.98 -14.69 4.79
N THR A 72 -13.73 -14.34 5.84
CA THR A 72 -14.84 -13.39 5.75
C THR A 72 -14.31 -12.00 5.44
N GLN A 73 -13.24 -11.57 6.13
CA GLN A 73 -12.60 -10.28 5.88
C GLN A 73 -12.02 -10.20 4.47
N VAL A 74 -11.28 -11.23 4.02
CA VAL A 74 -10.70 -11.29 2.66
C VAL A 74 -11.79 -11.15 1.59
N LYS A 75 -12.94 -11.81 1.73
CA LYS A 75 -14.04 -11.68 0.76
C LYS A 75 -14.56 -10.24 0.67
N SER A 76 -14.78 -9.58 1.81
CA SER A 76 -15.29 -8.21 1.84
C SER A 76 -14.24 -7.18 1.39
N PHE A 77 -12.98 -7.32 1.83
CA PHE A 77 -11.89 -6.45 1.39
C PHE A 77 -11.59 -6.59 -0.10
N ARG A 78 -11.79 -7.78 -0.69
CA ARG A 78 -11.62 -7.99 -2.14
C ARG A 78 -12.49 -7.03 -2.94
N SER A 79 -13.78 -6.96 -2.63
CA SER A 79 -14.71 -6.08 -3.35
C SER A 79 -14.33 -4.60 -3.20
N ALA A 80 -13.90 -4.19 -2.00
CA ALA A 80 -13.45 -2.82 -1.77
C ALA A 80 -12.15 -2.50 -2.53
N LEU A 81 -11.19 -3.42 -2.53
CA LEU A 81 -9.91 -3.27 -3.23
C LEU A 81 -10.10 -3.24 -4.75
N GLU A 82 -10.82 -4.21 -5.33
CA GLU A 82 -11.09 -4.25 -6.79
C GLU A 82 -11.78 -2.96 -7.27
N SER A 83 -12.75 -2.42 -6.51
CA SER A 83 -13.41 -1.16 -6.84
C SER A 83 -12.45 0.04 -6.92
N ARG A 84 -11.38 0.03 -6.11
CA ARG A 84 -10.33 1.06 -6.11
C ARG A 84 -9.35 0.84 -7.26
N LEU A 85 -8.85 -0.38 -7.43
CA LEU A 85 -7.88 -0.73 -8.46
C LEU A 85 -8.40 -0.44 -9.87
N ASN A 86 -9.70 -0.66 -10.12
CA ASN A 86 -10.37 -0.35 -11.39
C ASN A 86 -10.37 1.16 -11.74
N ARG A 87 -10.11 2.05 -10.78
CA ARG A 87 -10.04 3.51 -11.01
C ARG A 87 -8.61 3.99 -11.26
N THR A 88 -7.62 3.13 -11.06
CA THR A 88 -6.19 3.47 -11.16
C THR A 88 -5.64 2.88 -12.45
N LYS A 89 -5.19 3.73 -13.37
CA LYS A 89 -4.58 3.25 -14.64
C LYS A 89 -3.21 2.64 -14.39
N ASP A 90 -2.41 3.28 -13.54
CA ASP A 90 -1.00 2.92 -13.33
C ASP A 90 -0.77 2.05 -12.08
N GLY A 91 -1.86 1.54 -11.49
CA GLY A 91 -1.82 0.69 -10.30
C GLY A 91 -1.80 1.45 -8.98
N ALA A 92 -1.55 0.71 -7.90
CA ALA A 92 -1.53 1.23 -6.54
C ALA A 92 -0.47 0.54 -5.66
N HIS A 93 -0.09 1.18 -4.56
CA HIS A 93 0.66 0.54 -3.47
C HIS A 93 -0.29 0.09 -2.38
N LEU A 94 0.05 -1.02 -1.72
CA LEU A 94 -0.74 -1.61 -0.65
C LEU A 94 0.11 -1.71 0.62
N ILE A 95 -0.27 -1.00 1.68
CA ILE A 95 0.38 -1.06 3.00
C ILE A 95 -0.55 -1.78 3.96
N CYS A 96 -0.06 -2.85 4.58
CA CYS A 96 -0.90 -3.71 5.39
C CYS A 96 -0.25 -3.95 6.74
N PHE A 97 -0.89 -3.45 7.80
CA PHE A 97 -0.32 -3.46 9.14
C PHE A 97 -0.76 -4.69 9.93
N SER A 98 0.17 -5.34 10.63
CA SER A 98 -0.11 -6.45 11.55
C SER A 98 -0.94 -7.56 10.85
N GLN A 99 -2.10 -7.95 11.40
CA GLN A 99 -3.02 -8.91 10.79
C GLN A 99 -3.40 -8.54 9.35
N GLY A 100 -3.49 -7.25 9.02
CA GLY A 100 -3.78 -6.75 7.68
C GLY A 100 -2.84 -7.32 6.61
N GLY A 101 -1.57 -7.58 6.93
CA GLY A 101 -0.64 -8.17 5.97
C GLY A 101 -0.99 -9.61 5.57
N VAL A 102 -1.58 -10.39 6.48
CA VAL A 102 -2.09 -11.73 6.16
C VAL A 102 -3.31 -11.63 5.24
N ILE A 103 -4.20 -10.68 5.52
CA ILE A 103 -5.38 -10.39 4.69
C ILE A 103 -4.92 -9.98 3.27
N CYS A 104 -4.01 -9.02 3.16
CA CYS A 104 -3.48 -8.56 1.89
C CYS A 104 -2.77 -9.66 1.10
N ARG A 105 -1.94 -10.48 1.75
CA ARG A 105 -1.32 -11.63 1.09
C ARG A 105 -2.37 -12.57 0.49
N ALA A 106 -3.44 -12.84 1.23
CA ALA A 106 -4.55 -13.66 0.72
C ALA A 106 -5.29 -12.98 -0.45
N LEU A 107 -5.57 -11.67 -0.36
CA LEU A 107 -6.18 -10.89 -1.43
C LEU A 107 -5.39 -10.99 -2.73
N LEU A 108 -4.08 -10.74 -2.68
CA LEU A 108 -3.20 -10.83 -3.85
C LEU A 108 -3.10 -12.26 -4.41
N SER A 109 -3.35 -13.28 -3.59
CA SER A 109 -3.39 -14.68 -4.03
C SER A 109 -4.71 -15.06 -4.73
N VAL A 110 -5.81 -14.34 -4.48
CA VAL A 110 -7.15 -14.70 -4.99
C VAL A 110 -7.71 -13.72 -6.03
N ILE A 111 -7.19 -12.49 -6.08
CA ILE A 111 -7.51 -11.50 -7.11
C ILE A 111 -6.56 -11.77 -8.28
N GLN A 112 -7.13 -12.26 -9.38
CA GLN A 112 -6.36 -12.46 -10.61
C GLN A 112 -6.04 -11.10 -11.24
N ASN A 113 -4.83 -10.95 -11.79
CA ASN A 113 -4.41 -9.77 -12.55
C ASN A 113 -4.59 -8.43 -11.81
N HIS A 114 -4.32 -8.39 -10.50
CA HIS A 114 -4.27 -7.13 -9.78
C HIS A 114 -3.13 -6.23 -10.30
N ASN A 115 -3.31 -4.91 -10.27
CA ASN A 115 -2.29 -3.91 -10.63
C ASN A 115 -1.59 -3.31 -9.39
N ILE A 116 -1.43 -4.09 -8.32
CA ILE A 116 -0.63 -3.68 -7.16
C ILE A 116 0.85 -3.68 -7.51
N HIS A 117 1.49 -2.52 -7.41
CA HIS A 117 2.91 -2.33 -7.70
C HIS A 117 3.81 -2.75 -6.53
N SER A 118 3.41 -2.36 -5.31
CA SER A 118 4.17 -2.70 -4.10
C SER A 118 3.22 -3.17 -3.02
N PHE A 119 3.54 -4.32 -2.44
CA PHE A 119 2.88 -4.85 -1.25
C PHE A 119 3.83 -4.73 -0.06
N ILE A 120 3.43 -3.91 0.91
CA ILE A 120 4.18 -3.61 2.13
C ILE A 120 3.46 -4.28 3.30
N ALA A 121 3.95 -5.43 3.73
CA ALA A 121 3.50 -6.09 4.95
C ALA A 121 4.24 -5.48 6.15
N LEU A 122 3.63 -4.48 6.75
CA LEU A 122 4.17 -3.75 7.87
C LEU A 122 3.91 -4.53 9.16
N SER A 123 4.97 -5.13 9.72
CA SER A 123 4.88 -5.77 11.03
C SER A 123 3.85 -6.91 11.06
N SER A 124 3.77 -7.72 10.01
CA SER A 124 2.71 -8.72 9.81
C SER A 124 3.15 -10.15 10.12
N PRO A 125 2.31 -10.98 10.77
CA PRO A 125 2.61 -12.38 11.06
C PRO A 125 2.33 -13.26 9.82
N LEU A 126 3.10 -13.07 8.74
CA LEU A 126 2.85 -13.74 7.45
C LEU A 126 2.92 -15.28 7.51
N ALA A 127 3.71 -15.81 8.46
CA ALA A 127 3.86 -17.24 8.74
C ALA A 127 3.12 -17.70 10.02
N GLY A 128 2.12 -16.93 10.46
CA GLY A 128 1.41 -17.17 11.71
C GLY A 128 2.09 -16.52 12.91
N GLN A 129 1.42 -16.60 14.06
CA GLN A 129 1.87 -16.08 15.34
C GLN A 129 1.82 -17.22 16.36
N TYR A 130 2.90 -17.40 17.10
CA TYR A 130 2.97 -18.32 18.24
C TYR A 130 3.50 -17.57 19.46
N GLY A 131 2.78 -17.67 20.58
CA GLY A 131 3.03 -16.90 21.80
C GLY A 131 2.27 -15.57 21.85
N GLY A 132 1.75 -15.24 23.03
CA GLY A 132 0.97 -14.03 23.30
C GLY A 132 0.15 -14.16 24.59
N LEU A 133 0.28 -13.17 25.47
CA LEU A 133 -0.33 -13.01 26.81
C LEU A 133 0.00 -14.11 27.85
N LYS A 134 1.24 -14.09 28.35
CA LYS A 134 1.46 -13.92 29.80
C LYS A 134 1.98 -12.50 30.01
N SER A 135 1.52 -11.84 31.06
CA SER A 135 1.91 -10.48 31.47
C SER A 135 3.42 -10.25 31.37
N GLY A 136 3.81 -9.28 30.55
CA GLY A 136 5.21 -8.81 30.45
C GLY A 136 5.86 -9.14 29.11
N LEU A 137 5.87 -8.16 28.21
CA LEU A 137 6.83 -7.97 27.10
C LEU A 137 7.42 -9.26 26.50
N SER A 138 6.60 -10.08 25.84
CA SER A 138 7.16 -10.97 24.82
C SER A 138 7.65 -10.12 23.65
N LYS A 139 8.96 -10.13 23.37
CA LYS A 139 9.54 -9.55 22.16
C LYS A 139 8.94 -10.26 20.94
N VAL A 140 7.84 -9.75 20.42
CA VAL A 140 7.31 -10.17 19.12
C VAL A 140 8.18 -9.50 18.06
N ARG A 141 8.97 -10.29 17.35
CA ARG A 141 9.79 -9.78 16.24
C ARG A 141 8.87 -9.60 15.04
N PHE A 142 8.44 -8.37 14.84
CA PHE A 142 7.70 -7.98 13.66
C PHE A 142 8.68 -7.61 12.54
N THR A 143 8.71 -8.41 11.48
CA THR A 143 9.51 -8.13 10.28
C THR A 143 8.71 -7.23 9.35
N VAL A 144 9.29 -6.11 8.93
CA VAL A 144 8.76 -5.32 7.79
C VAL A 144 9.14 -6.08 6.53
N CYS A 145 8.16 -6.57 5.78
CA CYS A 145 8.37 -7.29 4.54
C CYS A 145 7.84 -6.46 3.37
N LEU A 146 8.72 -6.07 2.47
CA LEU A 146 8.38 -5.32 1.26
C LEU A 146 8.47 -6.29 0.09
N VAL A 147 7.33 -6.56 -0.55
CA VAL A 147 7.22 -7.37 -1.75
C VAL A 147 6.97 -6.41 -2.92
N GLY A 148 7.99 -6.21 -3.75
CA GLY A 148 7.83 -5.55 -5.05
C GLY A 148 7.25 -6.56 -6.04
N LEU A 149 6.10 -6.26 -6.63
CA LEU A 149 5.46 -7.10 -7.64
C LEU A 149 5.70 -6.46 -9.00
N SER A 150 6.88 -6.67 -9.57
CA SER A 150 7.20 -6.11 -10.89
C SER A 150 6.59 -6.92 -12.05
N HIS A 151 6.23 -8.19 -11.84
CA HIS A 151 5.64 -9.07 -12.86
C HIS A 151 4.65 -10.08 -12.26
N PRO A 152 3.58 -10.48 -12.97
CA PRO A 152 2.54 -11.40 -12.47
C PRO A 152 3.01 -12.86 -12.25
N GLU A 153 4.22 -13.22 -12.70
CA GLU A 153 4.75 -14.61 -12.68
C GLU A 153 5.94 -14.80 -11.71
N GLU A 154 6.45 -13.75 -11.04
CA GLU A 154 7.58 -13.91 -10.11
C GLU A 154 7.14 -14.28 -8.68
N ALA A 155 7.73 -15.36 -8.16
CA ALA A 155 7.59 -15.80 -6.78
C ALA A 155 7.88 -14.67 -5.77
N ILE A 156 7.11 -14.64 -4.68
CA ILE A 156 7.27 -13.68 -3.57
C ILE A 156 8.73 -13.67 -3.08
N ARG A 157 9.49 -12.64 -3.47
CA ARG A 157 10.89 -12.48 -3.09
C ARG A 157 11.00 -11.55 -1.89
N TYR A 158 11.51 -12.09 -0.79
CA TYR A 158 11.77 -11.34 0.44
C TYR A 158 12.97 -10.40 0.25
N ARG A 159 12.79 -9.10 0.47
CA ARG A 159 13.90 -8.15 0.51
C ARG A 159 13.68 -7.09 1.59
N SER A 160 14.75 -6.77 2.30
CA SER A 160 14.79 -5.67 3.27
C SER A 160 15.34 -4.44 2.56
N TYR A 161 14.60 -3.33 2.56
CA TYR A 161 15.02 -2.06 1.97
C TYR A 161 15.03 -0.94 3.02
N TYR A 162 15.95 0.01 2.87
CA TYR A 162 15.92 1.28 3.59
C TYR A 162 14.89 2.22 2.94
N TRP A 163 14.27 3.08 3.75
CA TRP A 163 13.21 4.01 3.32
C TRP A 163 13.60 4.89 2.12
N SER A 164 14.88 5.17 1.94
CA SER A 164 15.43 5.96 0.82
C SER A 164 15.48 5.22 -0.53
N GLN A 165 15.12 3.93 -0.58
CA GLN A 165 15.21 3.10 -1.79
C GLN A 165 13.84 2.62 -2.29
N LEU A 166 12.75 3.07 -1.67
CA LEU A 166 11.40 2.60 -1.97
C LEU A 166 10.61 3.56 -2.87
N LEU A 167 11.21 4.70 -3.21
CA LEU A 167 10.60 5.85 -3.88
C LEU A 167 11.62 6.47 -4.84
#